data_AF-A0AB38KGV0-F1
#
_entry.id   AF-A0AB38KGV0-F1
#
_cell.length_a   1.000
_cell.length_b   1.000
_cell.length_c   1.000
_cell.angle_alpha   90.00
_cell.angle_beta   90.00
_cell.angle_gamma   90.00
#
_symmetry.space_group_name_H-M   'P 1'
#
loop_
_entity.id
_entity.type
_entity.pdbx_description
1 polymer ?
#
loop_
_entity_poly.entity_id
_entity_poly.type
_entity_poly.pdbx_seq_one_letter_code
_entity_poly.pdbx_strand_id
1 'polypeptide(L)'
;MIGINSTFNNPFVNLNINIKNNNNSSLNSNTSNNSVKNLQDAQDTTKTNNKVLGYEVDNEGYFTSEFNKAAGIPEDIKIHSSTMESLVKISTNEKNPLRAFESIDIAKTVGNAYKILSQVVGEDVLNSKDNFNLEEIANFPQGYEFNRQTMQVTKIYNSATDYLNADIDFDYENTTDTKINKLFFNTTENLMKGNSATDIFNNNNGGEENINTGVFFDTTPSKYTNKDGTITKGGLLVAIINENIYTREGEATRQGKTEGFDKSMSGEEVKKAWNDRTII
;
A
#
# COMPACT_ATOMS: atom_id res chain seq x y z
N MET A 1 43.99 25.45 -22.69
CA MET A 1 43.68 26.64 -21.86
C MET A 1 43.62 27.86 -22.75
N ILE A 2 42.42 28.26 -23.17
CA ILE A 2 42.14 29.55 -23.81
C ILE A 2 40.80 29.99 -23.21
N GLY A 3 40.85 30.98 -22.33
CA GLY A 3 39.68 31.54 -21.65
C GLY A 3 39.07 32.65 -22.49
N ILE A 4 37.75 32.64 -22.61
CA ILE A 4 36.96 33.68 -23.25
C ILE A 4 36.10 34.30 -22.15
N ASN A 5 36.44 35.52 -21.73
CA ASN A 5 35.63 36.36 -20.85
C ASN A 5 34.73 37.23 -21.73
N SER A 6 33.42 37.19 -21.49
CA SER A 6 32.48 38.18 -22.00
C SER A 6 31.75 38.86 -20.83
N THR A 7 31.96 40.17 -20.73
CA THR A 7 31.24 41.09 -19.85
C THR A 7 30.16 41.82 -20.64
N PHE A 8 28.94 41.89 -20.12
CA PHE A 8 27.96 42.94 -20.44
C PHE A 8 27.21 43.38 -19.17
N ASN A 9 27.34 44.67 -18.84
CA ASN A 9 26.50 45.48 -17.94
C ASN A 9 25.09 45.68 -18.57
N ASN A 10 23.96 46.06 -17.94
CA ASN A 10 23.63 47.03 -16.87
C ASN A 10 22.06 46.93 -16.67
N PRO A 11 21.28 47.87 -16.06
CA PRO A 11 21.13 48.25 -14.64
C PRO A 11 19.65 48.54 -14.20
N PHE A 12 19.10 48.01 -13.11
CA PHE A 12 17.93 48.65 -12.42
C PHE A 12 17.96 48.26 -10.93
N VAL A 13 18.69 49.01 -10.09
CA VAL A 13 18.25 50.16 -9.25
C VAL A 13 17.20 49.77 -8.17
N ASN A 14 17.71 49.67 -6.94
CA ASN A 14 16.98 49.76 -5.68
C ASN A 14 16.07 51.00 -5.66
N LEU A 15 14.76 50.81 -5.44
CA LEU A 15 13.89 51.88 -4.96
C LEU A 15 13.39 51.60 -3.54
N ASN A 16 13.80 52.49 -2.64
CA ASN A 16 13.31 52.65 -1.28
C ASN A 16 11.84 53.11 -1.31
N ILE A 17 10.96 52.38 -0.64
CA ILE A 17 9.56 52.79 -0.43
C ILE A 17 9.52 53.74 0.76
N ASN A 18 9.09 54.98 0.53
CA ASN A 18 8.80 55.95 1.58
C ASN A 18 7.33 56.35 1.53
N ILE A 19 6.62 56.08 2.62
CA ILE A 19 5.17 56.25 2.79
C ILE A 19 4.83 57.72 3.04
N LYS A 20 3.79 58.24 2.38
CA LYS A 20 3.03 59.40 2.86
C LYS A 20 1.52 59.15 2.70
N ASN A 21 0.85 59.06 3.85
CA ASN A 21 -0.60 59.16 4.02
C ASN A 21 -1.10 60.53 3.55
N ASN A 22 -2.23 60.56 2.86
CA ASN A 22 -3.11 61.72 2.89
C ASN A 22 -4.59 61.31 2.76
N ASN A 23 -5.39 61.83 3.69
CA ASN A 23 -6.81 61.57 3.87
C ASN A 23 -7.70 62.40 2.92
N ASN A 24 -8.89 61.86 2.67
CA ASN A 24 -10.16 62.53 2.34
C ASN A 24 -10.27 63.41 1.08
N SER A 25 -11.08 62.93 0.12
CA SER A 25 -12.14 63.74 -0.47
C SER A 25 -13.26 62.86 -1.04
N SER A 26 -14.46 63.09 -0.54
CA SER A 26 -15.73 62.55 -1.02
C SER A 26 -16.03 62.95 -2.47
N LEU A 27 -16.52 62.03 -3.29
CA LEU A 27 -17.46 62.36 -4.36
C LEU A 27 -18.37 61.17 -4.67
N ASN A 28 -19.66 61.47 -4.64
CA ASN A 28 -20.80 60.59 -4.81
C ASN A 28 -21.27 60.68 -6.27
N SER A 29 -21.48 59.55 -6.94
CA SER A 29 -22.40 59.47 -8.08
C SER A 29 -22.75 58.01 -8.40
N ASN A 30 -24.04 57.71 -8.22
CA ASN A 30 -24.71 56.46 -8.56
C ASN A 30 -24.58 56.11 -10.04
N THR A 31 -24.19 54.86 -10.32
CA THR A 31 -24.53 54.19 -11.58
C THR A 31 -24.83 52.72 -11.27
N SER A 32 -26.11 52.37 -11.25
CA SER A 32 -26.56 50.98 -11.37
C SER A 32 -26.19 50.47 -12.76
N ASN A 33 -25.56 49.28 -12.86
CA ASN A 33 -25.86 48.25 -13.88
C ASN A 33 -24.95 47.01 -13.72
N ASN A 34 -25.63 45.85 -13.77
CA ASN A 34 -25.17 44.54 -14.24
C ASN A 34 -24.19 43.71 -13.40
N SER A 35 -24.77 42.74 -12.68
CA SER A 35 -24.46 41.31 -12.79
C SER A 35 -23.01 40.92 -13.10
N VAL A 36 -22.24 40.64 -12.06
CA VAL A 36 -21.16 39.65 -12.12
C VAL A 36 -21.37 38.69 -10.96
N LYS A 37 -21.76 37.45 -11.30
CA LYS A 37 -21.62 36.30 -10.41
C LYS A 37 -20.14 36.19 -10.03
N ASN A 38 -19.83 36.27 -8.74
CA ASN A 38 -18.64 35.61 -8.21
C ASN A 38 -19.09 34.68 -7.09
N LEU A 39 -19.07 33.39 -7.44
CA LEU A 39 -18.78 32.31 -6.50
C LEU A 39 -17.40 32.60 -5.91
N GLN A 40 -17.30 32.59 -4.59
CA GLN A 40 -16.27 31.95 -3.76
C GLN A 40 -16.29 32.69 -2.42
N ASP A 41 -17.20 32.25 -1.55
CA ASP A 41 -17.03 32.24 -0.10
C ASP A 41 -18.10 31.30 0.48
N ALA A 42 -18.25 30.13 -0.15
CA ALA A 42 -18.61 28.95 0.61
C ALA A 42 -17.29 28.40 1.11
N GLN A 43 -16.88 28.83 2.32
CA GLN A 43 -15.98 28.01 3.12
C GLN A 43 -16.68 26.66 3.27
N ASP A 44 -16.23 25.73 2.45
CA ASP A 44 -16.76 24.39 2.41
C ASP A 44 -16.43 23.73 3.75
N THR A 45 -17.51 23.46 4.48
CA THR A 45 -17.72 22.27 5.29
C THR A 45 -16.57 21.86 6.21
N THR A 46 -16.74 22.21 7.50
CA THR A 46 -16.33 21.41 8.66
C THR A 46 -15.53 20.14 8.32
N LYS A 47 -14.21 20.25 8.23
CA LYS A 47 -13.28 19.12 8.28
C LYS A 47 -13.47 18.41 9.63
N THR A 48 -14.42 17.48 9.70
CA THR A 48 -14.38 16.41 10.68
C THR A 48 -13.20 15.55 10.25
N ASN A 49 -12.02 15.81 10.82
CA ASN A 49 -10.84 14.95 10.63
C ASN A 49 -11.15 13.60 11.29
N ASN A 50 -11.95 12.78 10.62
CA ASN A 50 -12.22 11.42 11.03
C ASN A 50 -10.90 10.66 10.92
N LYS A 51 -10.44 10.12 12.04
CA LYS A 51 -9.25 9.27 12.08
C LYS A 51 -9.67 7.83 12.24
N VAL A 52 -9.11 6.95 11.42
CA VAL A 52 -9.27 5.50 11.52
C VAL A 52 -7.88 4.90 11.71
N LEU A 53 -7.70 4.05 12.72
CA LEU A 53 -6.42 3.43 13.04
C LEU A 53 -5.25 4.44 13.16
N GLY A 54 -5.55 5.66 13.60
CA GLY A 54 -4.57 6.74 13.80
C GLY A 54 -4.33 7.67 12.61
N TYR A 55 -4.90 7.39 11.43
CA TYR A 55 -4.68 8.18 10.21
C TYR A 55 -5.96 8.87 9.73
N GLU A 56 -5.83 10.05 9.13
CA GLU A 56 -6.96 10.79 8.55
C GLU A 56 -7.55 10.06 7.34
N VAL A 57 -8.88 10.06 7.25
CA VAL A 57 -9.63 9.55 6.09
C VAL A 57 -10.44 10.66 5.44
N ASP A 58 -10.66 10.54 4.13
CA ASP A 58 -11.57 11.40 3.38
C ASP A 58 -13.05 11.05 3.63
N ASN A 59 -13.95 11.80 3.00
CA ASN A 59 -15.40 11.61 3.14
C ASN A 59 -15.90 10.26 2.57
N GLU A 60 -15.09 9.60 1.73
CA GLU A 60 -15.40 8.29 1.15
C GLU A 60 -14.80 7.14 1.95
N GLY A 61 -13.99 7.44 2.98
CA GLY A 61 -13.36 6.47 3.88
C GLY A 61 -11.98 6.00 3.43
N TYR A 62 -11.35 6.64 2.44
CA TYR A 62 -9.98 6.34 2.03
C TYR A 62 -8.98 7.12 2.88
N PHE A 63 -7.85 6.49 3.20
CA PHE A 63 -6.74 7.20 3.82
C PHE A 63 -6.20 8.30 2.91
N THR A 64 -5.78 9.40 3.53
CA THR A 64 -5.26 10.58 2.83
C THR A 64 -3.77 10.44 2.46
N SER A 65 -3.22 11.42 1.72
CA SER A 65 -1.81 11.46 1.34
C SER A 65 -0.83 11.44 2.53
N GLU A 66 -1.26 11.85 3.74
CA GLU A 66 -0.45 11.70 4.95
C GLU A 66 -0.16 10.23 5.27
N PHE A 67 -1.14 9.34 5.07
CA PHE A 67 -0.95 7.90 5.19
C PHE A 67 -0.03 7.37 4.09
N ASN A 68 -0.22 7.80 2.83
CA ASN A 68 0.66 7.40 1.72
C ASN A 68 2.12 7.73 2.02
N LYS A 69 2.36 8.94 2.54
CA LYS A 69 3.69 9.38 2.97
C LYS A 69 4.25 8.52 4.11
N ALA A 70 3.43 8.18 5.10
CA ALA A 70 3.85 7.30 6.20
C ALA A 70 4.16 5.87 5.72
N ALA A 71 3.39 5.36 4.76
CA ALA A 71 3.59 4.05 4.15
C ALA A 71 4.73 4.04 3.11
N GLY A 72 5.16 5.20 2.63
CA GLY A 72 6.17 5.31 1.58
C GLY A 72 5.67 4.84 0.21
N ILE A 73 4.40 5.13 -0.12
CA ILE A 73 3.77 4.78 -1.39
C ILE A 73 3.35 6.04 -2.17
N PRO A 74 3.16 5.95 -3.50
CA PRO A 74 2.64 7.06 -4.31
C PRO A 74 1.30 7.62 -3.79
N GLU A 75 1.12 8.94 -3.92
CA GLU A 75 -0.05 9.67 -3.40
C GLU A 75 -1.36 9.34 -4.13
N ASP A 76 -1.29 8.83 -5.35
CA ASP A 76 -2.43 8.45 -6.18
C ASP A 76 -2.99 7.06 -5.84
N ILE A 77 -2.27 6.27 -5.03
CA ILE A 77 -2.75 4.99 -4.54
C ILE A 77 -3.73 5.21 -3.38
N LYS A 78 -4.98 4.81 -3.56
CA LYS A 78 -6.01 4.91 -2.51
C LYS A 78 -6.18 3.58 -1.76
N ILE A 79 -6.16 3.63 -0.43
CA ILE A 79 -6.43 2.49 0.45
C ILE A 79 -7.64 2.82 1.31
N HIS A 80 -8.69 2.00 1.22
CA HIS A 80 -9.89 2.17 2.02
C HIS A 80 -9.67 1.68 3.45
N SER A 81 -10.12 2.47 4.42
CA SER A 81 -9.89 2.23 5.85
C SER A 81 -10.50 0.92 6.36
N SER A 82 -11.70 0.57 5.89
CA SER A 82 -12.38 -0.67 6.32
C SER A 82 -11.57 -1.94 6.05
N THR A 83 -10.78 -1.99 4.97
CA THR A 83 -9.88 -3.11 4.67
C THR A 83 -8.82 -3.27 5.76
N MET A 84 -8.23 -2.15 6.19
CA MET A 84 -7.21 -2.14 7.22
C MET A 84 -7.81 -2.40 8.61
N GLU A 85 -9.03 -1.93 8.88
CA GLU A 85 -9.77 -2.28 10.10
C GLU A 85 -10.01 -3.78 10.21
N SER A 86 -10.45 -4.43 9.12
CA SER A 86 -10.63 -5.88 9.10
C SER A 86 -9.28 -6.61 9.26
N LEU A 87 -8.23 -6.16 8.57
CA LEU A 87 -6.89 -6.73 8.69
C LEU A 87 -6.38 -6.70 10.14
N VAL A 88 -6.49 -5.55 10.80
CA VAL A 88 -6.09 -5.39 12.21
C VAL A 88 -6.92 -6.30 13.09
N LYS A 89 -8.25 -6.21 12.99
CA LYS A 89 -9.19 -7.00 13.80
C LYS A 89 -8.90 -8.50 13.73
N ILE A 90 -8.61 -9.03 12.55
CA ILE A 90 -8.31 -10.45 12.35
C ILE A 90 -6.92 -10.81 12.83
N SER A 91 -5.92 -10.01 12.49
CA SER A 91 -4.51 -10.30 12.81
C SER A 91 -4.21 -10.22 14.31
N THR A 92 -4.98 -9.41 15.06
CA THR A 92 -4.78 -9.18 16.50
C THR A 92 -5.92 -9.73 17.37
N ASN A 93 -6.75 -10.63 16.83
CA ASN A 93 -7.87 -11.19 17.59
C ASN A 93 -7.36 -12.04 18.77
N GLU A 94 -7.50 -11.52 19.99
CA GLU A 94 -7.06 -12.21 21.22
C GLU A 94 -7.75 -13.56 21.45
N LYS A 95 -8.94 -13.77 20.87
CA LYS A 95 -9.65 -15.07 20.94
C LYS A 95 -8.97 -16.14 20.09
N ASN A 96 -8.10 -15.76 19.15
CA ASN A 96 -7.29 -16.69 18.38
C ASN A 96 -5.98 -16.99 19.14
N PRO A 97 -5.80 -18.20 19.71
CA PRO A 97 -4.56 -18.56 20.39
C PRO A 97 -3.37 -18.73 19.44
N LEU A 98 -3.63 -18.81 18.13
CA LEU A 98 -2.62 -18.91 17.07
C LEU A 98 -2.35 -17.56 16.40
N ARG A 99 -2.81 -16.44 16.96
CA ARG A 99 -2.58 -15.13 16.34
C ARG A 99 -1.08 -14.84 16.22
N ALA A 100 -0.69 -14.34 15.07
CA ALA A 100 0.69 -13.99 14.76
C ALA A 100 1.13 -12.66 15.39
N PHE A 101 0.20 -11.72 15.59
CA PHE A 101 0.50 -10.35 15.96
C PHE A 101 -0.30 -9.89 17.19
N GLU A 102 0.35 -9.15 18.08
CA GLU A 102 -0.31 -8.36 19.15
C GLU A 102 -0.84 -7.04 18.61
N SER A 103 -0.13 -6.44 17.65
CA SER A 103 -0.52 -5.19 17.00
C SER A 103 -0.06 -5.19 15.54
N ILE A 104 -0.68 -4.35 14.71
CA ILE A 104 -0.31 -4.16 13.30
C ILE A 104 -0.01 -2.68 13.03
N ASP A 105 1.15 -2.43 12.43
CA ASP A 105 1.50 -1.16 11.80
C ASP A 105 1.01 -1.18 10.34
N ILE A 106 -0.16 -0.60 10.11
CA ILE A 106 -0.82 -0.62 8.79
C ILE A 106 -0.03 0.15 7.73
N ALA A 107 0.69 1.21 8.10
CA ALA A 107 1.47 1.98 7.14
C ALA A 107 2.68 1.18 6.67
N LYS A 108 3.44 0.58 7.59
CA LYS A 108 4.55 -0.31 7.20
C LYS A 108 4.08 -1.56 6.46
N THR A 109 2.92 -2.11 6.82
CA THR A 109 2.33 -3.25 6.11
C THR A 109 2.06 -2.91 4.65
N VAL A 110 1.38 -1.79 4.39
CA VAL A 110 1.11 -1.32 3.02
C VAL A 110 2.41 -0.96 2.28
N GLY A 111 3.37 -0.33 2.96
CA GLY A 111 4.67 -0.01 2.38
C GLY A 111 5.47 -1.25 1.96
N ASN A 112 5.45 -2.32 2.78
CA ASN A 112 6.09 -3.59 2.45
C ASN A 112 5.43 -4.28 1.26
N ALA A 113 4.09 -4.25 1.18
CA ALA A 113 3.37 -4.74 0.03
C ALA A 113 3.73 -3.97 -1.25
N TYR A 114 3.88 -2.65 -1.17
CA TYR A 114 4.27 -1.82 -2.31
C TYR A 114 5.70 -2.10 -2.77
N LYS A 115 6.67 -2.27 -1.84
CA LYS A 115 8.04 -2.68 -2.19
C LYS A 115 8.05 -3.96 -3.02
N ILE A 116 7.25 -4.96 -2.65
CA ILE A 116 7.14 -6.20 -3.42
C ILE A 116 6.49 -5.93 -4.78
N LEU A 117 5.32 -5.29 -4.79
CA LEU A 117 4.57 -5.04 -6.03
C LEU A 117 5.41 -4.28 -7.06
N SER A 118 6.14 -3.24 -6.63
CA SER A 118 6.97 -2.42 -7.52
C SER A 118 8.18 -3.18 -8.06
N GLN A 119 8.78 -4.08 -7.29
CA GLN A 119 9.89 -4.93 -7.75
C GLN A 119 9.41 -6.05 -8.69
N VAL A 120 8.24 -6.65 -8.42
CA VAL A 120 7.75 -7.80 -9.20
C VAL A 120 7.07 -7.35 -10.50
N VAL A 121 6.15 -6.38 -10.43
CA VAL A 121 5.40 -5.89 -11.60
C VAL A 121 6.18 -4.81 -12.36
N GLY A 122 7.02 -4.05 -11.66
CA GLY A 122 7.79 -2.94 -12.21
C GLY A 122 7.09 -1.59 -12.04
N GLU A 123 7.82 -0.57 -11.58
CA GLU A 123 7.29 0.79 -11.41
C GLU A 123 6.79 1.39 -12.71
N ASP A 124 7.47 1.15 -13.84
CA ASP A 124 7.04 1.68 -15.15
C ASP A 124 5.65 1.15 -15.56
N VAL A 125 5.38 -0.12 -15.28
CA VAL A 125 4.07 -0.73 -15.56
C VAL A 125 3.01 -0.11 -14.63
N LEU A 126 3.31 -0.01 -13.34
CA LEU A 126 2.42 0.59 -12.35
C LEU A 126 2.14 2.07 -12.60
N ASN A 127 3.10 2.81 -13.16
CA ASN A 127 2.98 4.24 -13.45
C ASN A 127 2.38 4.51 -14.84
N SER A 128 2.23 3.48 -15.68
CA SER A 128 1.68 3.64 -17.04
C SER A 128 0.17 3.93 -17.05
N LYS A 129 -0.57 3.56 -15.98
CA LYS A 129 -2.02 3.70 -15.88
C LYS A 129 -2.51 3.62 -14.43
N ASP A 130 -3.75 4.03 -14.21
CA ASP A 130 -4.37 4.04 -12.86
C ASP A 130 -5.03 2.71 -12.48
N ASN A 131 -5.49 1.94 -13.47
CA ASN A 131 -6.29 0.73 -13.27
C ASN A 131 -5.92 -0.37 -14.28
N PHE A 132 -6.06 -1.62 -13.88
CA PHE A 132 -5.69 -2.80 -14.66
C PHE A 132 -6.89 -3.72 -14.84
N ASN A 133 -7.08 -4.27 -16.03
CA ASN A 133 -8.09 -5.31 -16.24
C ASN A 133 -7.54 -6.71 -15.88
N LEU A 134 -8.42 -7.71 -15.81
CA LEU A 134 -8.04 -9.07 -15.42
C LEU A 134 -7.08 -9.76 -16.41
N GLU A 135 -7.14 -9.44 -17.70
CA GLU A 135 -6.21 -9.99 -18.70
C GLU A 135 -4.80 -9.43 -18.49
N GLU A 136 -4.69 -8.14 -18.18
CA GLU A 136 -3.41 -7.50 -17.84
C GLU A 136 -2.82 -8.09 -16.55
N ILE A 137 -3.66 -8.28 -15.52
CA ILE A 137 -3.26 -8.89 -14.24
C ILE A 137 -2.82 -10.35 -14.43
N ALA A 138 -3.51 -11.11 -15.29
CA ALA A 138 -3.13 -12.48 -15.63
C ALA A 138 -1.76 -12.58 -16.32
N ASN A 139 -1.28 -11.48 -16.91
CA ASN A 139 0.03 -11.38 -17.55
C ASN A 139 1.13 -10.85 -16.61
N PHE A 140 0.82 -10.46 -15.37
CA PHE A 140 1.85 -10.16 -14.38
C PHE A 140 2.63 -11.42 -14.01
N PRO A 141 3.80 -11.31 -13.36
CA PRO A 141 4.42 -12.48 -12.78
C PRO A 141 3.50 -13.17 -11.77
N GLN A 142 3.57 -14.49 -11.70
CA GLN A 142 2.66 -15.29 -10.89
C GLN A 142 3.24 -15.66 -9.53
N GLY A 143 4.54 -15.46 -9.33
CA GLY A 143 5.18 -15.62 -8.02
C GLY A 143 6.58 -15.05 -7.97
N TYR A 144 7.18 -15.09 -6.78
CA TYR A 144 8.50 -14.52 -6.52
C TYR A 144 9.14 -15.14 -5.29
N GLU A 145 10.47 -15.06 -5.22
CA GLU A 145 11.24 -15.23 -3.98
C GLU A 145 11.65 -13.86 -3.43
N PHE A 146 11.66 -13.74 -2.11
CA PHE A 146 12.01 -12.51 -1.41
C PHE A 146 12.65 -12.78 -0.06
N ASN A 147 13.45 -11.84 0.42
CA ASN A 147 13.92 -11.83 1.79
C ASN A 147 12.82 -11.26 2.71
N ARG A 148 12.38 -12.05 3.71
CA ARG A 148 11.26 -11.68 4.61
C ARG A 148 11.55 -10.50 5.54
N GLN A 149 12.81 -10.11 5.74
CA GLN A 149 13.18 -8.99 6.61
C GLN A 149 13.20 -7.68 5.82
N THR A 150 13.75 -7.70 4.60
CA THR A 150 13.99 -6.50 3.79
C THR A 150 12.92 -6.24 2.73
N MET A 151 12.11 -7.26 2.40
CA MET A 151 11.21 -7.29 1.24
C MET A 151 11.95 -7.21 -0.12
N GLN A 152 13.26 -7.47 -0.15
CA GLN A 152 14.01 -7.52 -1.39
C GLN A 152 13.61 -8.75 -2.20
N VAL A 153 13.15 -8.56 -3.42
CA VAL A 153 12.82 -9.63 -4.37
C VAL A 153 14.11 -10.13 -5.00
N THR A 154 14.32 -11.45 -4.97
CA THR A 154 15.54 -12.10 -5.47
C THR A 154 15.29 -12.88 -6.75
N LYS A 155 14.06 -13.34 -6.97
CA LYS A 155 13.67 -14.11 -8.16
C LYS A 155 12.20 -13.87 -8.49
N ILE A 156 11.87 -13.88 -9.78
CA ILE A 156 10.52 -13.65 -10.30
C ILE A 156 10.13 -14.83 -11.20
N TYR A 157 8.88 -15.28 -11.06
CA TYR A 157 8.29 -16.38 -11.82
C TYR A 157 7.16 -15.83 -12.69
N ASN A 158 7.35 -15.84 -14.00
CA ASN A 158 6.42 -15.18 -14.93
C ASN A 158 5.11 -15.95 -15.12
N SER A 159 5.13 -17.28 -14.99
CA SER A 159 3.95 -18.13 -15.18
C SER A 159 3.60 -18.93 -13.93
N ALA A 160 2.34 -19.37 -13.85
CA ALA A 160 1.85 -20.23 -12.77
C ALA A 160 2.63 -21.56 -12.70
N THR A 161 2.99 -22.13 -13.85
CA THR A 161 3.79 -23.35 -13.95
C THR A 161 5.22 -23.14 -13.42
N ASP A 162 5.87 -22.02 -13.77
CA ASP A 162 7.21 -21.72 -13.29
C ASP A 162 7.23 -21.54 -11.77
N TYR A 163 6.25 -20.81 -11.24
CA TYR A 163 6.09 -20.65 -9.78
C TYR A 163 5.84 -22.01 -9.11
N LEU A 164 4.91 -22.82 -9.62
CA LEU A 164 4.57 -24.11 -9.03
C LEU A 164 5.78 -25.05 -8.95
N ASN A 165 6.56 -25.13 -10.03
CA ASN A 165 7.78 -25.95 -10.04
C ASN A 165 8.80 -25.45 -9.00
N ALA A 166 8.98 -24.14 -8.91
CA ALA A 166 9.88 -23.56 -7.92
C ALA A 166 9.40 -23.74 -6.48
N ASP A 167 8.09 -23.66 -6.24
CA ASP A 167 7.45 -23.84 -4.94
C ASP A 167 7.63 -25.28 -4.42
N ILE A 168 7.51 -26.27 -5.31
CA ILE A 168 7.75 -27.68 -5.01
C ILE A 168 9.21 -27.93 -4.62
N ASP A 169 10.15 -27.29 -5.32
CA ASP A 169 11.59 -27.45 -5.09
C ASP A 169 12.14 -26.53 -3.98
N PHE A 170 11.30 -25.66 -3.40
CA PHE A 170 11.73 -24.66 -2.42
C PHE A 170 12.07 -25.31 -1.07
N ASP A 171 13.24 -24.99 -0.52
CA ASP A 171 13.61 -25.40 0.84
C ASP A 171 12.92 -24.51 1.89
N TYR A 172 11.76 -24.96 2.37
CA TYR A 172 11.00 -24.25 3.41
C TYR A 172 11.68 -24.22 4.80
N GLU A 173 12.68 -25.09 5.02
CA GLU A 173 13.45 -25.21 6.26
C GLU A 173 14.75 -24.40 6.26
N ASN A 174 14.98 -23.64 5.18
CA ASN A 174 16.13 -22.76 5.04
C ASN A 174 16.15 -21.68 6.13
N THR A 175 17.35 -21.27 6.53
CA THR A 175 17.59 -20.21 7.53
C THR A 175 18.09 -18.91 6.90
N THR A 176 17.96 -18.75 5.58
CA THR A 176 18.47 -17.59 4.82
C THR A 176 17.52 -16.39 4.81
N ASP A 177 16.37 -16.52 5.49
CA ASP A 177 15.26 -15.56 5.45
C ASP A 177 14.62 -15.37 4.08
N THR A 178 14.98 -16.23 3.11
CA THR A 178 14.32 -16.31 1.81
C THR A 178 13.01 -17.05 1.97
N LYS A 179 11.95 -16.50 1.38
CA LYS A 179 10.62 -17.10 1.25
C LYS A 179 10.18 -17.03 -0.20
N ILE A 180 9.31 -17.95 -0.59
CA ILE A 180 8.65 -17.97 -1.90
C ILE A 180 7.15 -17.71 -1.70
N ASN A 181 6.51 -16.97 -2.60
CA ASN A 181 5.08 -16.70 -2.53
C ASN A 181 4.48 -16.43 -3.91
N LYS A 182 3.17 -16.69 -4.07
CA LYS A 182 2.43 -16.19 -5.24
C LYS A 182 2.38 -14.67 -5.22
N LEU A 183 2.25 -14.06 -6.41
CA LEU A 183 2.01 -12.61 -6.51
C LEU A 183 0.64 -12.25 -5.92
N PHE A 184 -0.40 -12.95 -6.36
CA PHE A 184 -1.75 -12.77 -5.87
C PHE A 184 -2.37 -14.11 -5.53
N PHE A 185 -3.53 -14.05 -4.86
CA PHE A 185 -4.29 -15.24 -4.57
C PHE A 185 -4.60 -16.04 -5.84
N ASN A 186 -4.21 -17.32 -5.79
CA ASN A 186 -4.50 -18.31 -6.80
C ASN A 186 -4.83 -19.61 -6.06
N THR A 187 -5.99 -20.20 -6.37
CA THR A 187 -6.40 -21.46 -5.74
C THR A 187 -5.46 -22.57 -6.17
N THR A 188 -5.27 -23.57 -5.33
CA THR A 188 -4.46 -24.75 -5.69
C THR A 188 -4.98 -25.40 -6.97
N GLU A 189 -6.30 -25.52 -7.14
CA GLU A 189 -6.88 -26.10 -8.35
C GLU A 189 -6.52 -25.30 -9.61
N ASN A 190 -6.63 -23.96 -9.57
CA ASN A 190 -6.33 -23.12 -10.73
C ASN A 190 -4.82 -23.08 -11.01
N LEU A 191 -3.99 -23.00 -9.97
CA LEU A 191 -2.54 -23.04 -10.07
C LEU A 191 -2.05 -24.38 -10.68
N MET A 192 -2.59 -25.51 -10.24
CA MET A 192 -2.25 -26.85 -10.77
C MET A 192 -2.61 -27.04 -12.25
N LYS A 193 -3.56 -26.24 -12.77
CA LYS A 193 -3.88 -26.19 -14.20
C LYS A 193 -2.93 -25.29 -15.01
N GLY A 194 -1.96 -24.64 -14.35
CA GLY A 194 -1.04 -23.70 -14.98
C GLY A 194 -1.68 -22.35 -15.30
N ASN A 195 -2.82 -22.03 -14.70
CA ASN A 195 -3.55 -20.79 -14.97
C ASN A 195 -3.08 -19.66 -14.06
N SER A 196 -3.03 -18.44 -14.63
CA SER A 196 -2.77 -17.22 -13.88
C SER A 196 -3.86 -16.88 -12.86
N ALA A 197 -3.48 -16.10 -11.84
CA ALA A 197 -4.40 -15.55 -10.87
C ALA A 197 -5.34 -14.51 -11.51
N THR A 198 -6.65 -14.71 -11.34
CA THR A 198 -7.69 -13.76 -11.81
C THR A 198 -8.70 -13.38 -10.73
N ASP A 199 -8.78 -14.14 -9.65
CA ASP A 199 -9.61 -13.86 -8.46
C ASP A 199 -8.73 -13.38 -7.29
N ILE A 200 -8.01 -12.29 -7.50
CA ILE A 200 -6.88 -11.86 -6.65
C ILE A 200 -7.29 -11.44 -5.22
N PHE A 201 -8.57 -11.13 -5.02
CA PHE A 201 -9.11 -10.70 -3.73
C PHE A 201 -9.62 -11.85 -2.87
N ASN A 202 -9.82 -13.02 -3.46
CA ASN A 202 -10.22 -14.20 -2.71
C ASN A 202 -9.08 -14.65 -1.77
N ASN A 203 -9.44 -15.39 -0.74
CA ASN A 203 -8.56 -15.82 0.33
C ASN A 203 -8.96 -17.23 0.83
N ASN A 204 -9.57 -18.03 -0.03
CA ASN A 204 -10.34 -19.25 0.29
C ASN A 204 -11.62 -19.01 1.11
N ASN A 205 -11.99 -17.76 1.34
CA ASN A 205 -13.22 -17.34 2.00
C ASN A 205 -13.92 -16.22 1.20
N GLY A 206 -13.76 -16.19 -0.12
CA GLY A 206 -14.40 -15.22 -1.01
C GLY A 206 -13.91 -13.77 -0.84
N GLY A 207 -12.79 -13.57 -0.13
CA GLY A 207 -12.32 -12.25 0.25
C GLY A 207 -13.05 -11.67 1.45
N GLU A 208 -13.86 -12.48 2.15
CA GLU A 208 -14.61 -12.06 3.33
C GLU A 208 -13.85 -12.33 4.63
N GLU A 209 -14.20 -11.57 5.66
CA GLU A 209 -13.67 -11.74 7.01
C GLU A 209 -14.13 -13.06 7.66
N ASN A 210 -13.21 -13.77 8.34
CA ASN A 210 -13.54 -14.90 9.21
C ASN A 210 -12.83 -14.80 10.56
N ILE A 211 -13.58 -14.40 11.59
CA ILE A 211 -13.06 -14.21 12.95
C ILE A 211 -12.68 -15.52 13.66
N ASN A 212 -13.21 -16.66 13.21
CA ASN A 212 -12.99 -17.95 13.87
C ASN A 212 -11.66 -18.60 13.46
N THR A 213 -11.18 -18.34 12.24
CA THR A 213 -9.88 -18.85 11.76
C THR A 213 -8.75 -17.90 12.08
N GLY A 214 -9.02 -16.59 12.15
CA GLY A 214 -8.01 -15.56 12.40
C GLY A 214 -7.01 -15.36 11.25
N VAL A 215 -7.36 -15.85 10.06
CA VAL A 215 -6.50 -15.78 8.85
C VAL A 215 -7.09 -14.83 7.81
N PHE A 216 -8.42 -14.89 7.60
CA PHE A 216 -9.11 -14.22 6.51
C PHE A 216 -9.68 -12.87 6.95
N PHE A 217 -9.13 -11.78 6.41
CA PHE A 217 -9.69 -10.43 6.55
C PHE A 217 -10.51 -10.07 5.31
N ASP A 218 -11.42 -9.11 5.46
CA ASP A 218 -12.21 -8.58 4.35
C ASP A 218 -11.32 -7.72 3.43
N THR A 219 -11.12 -8.19 2.20
CA THR A 219 -10.33 -7.47 1.18
C THR A 219 -11.09 -6.31 0.55
N THR A 220 -12.39 -6.19 0.84
CA THR A 220 -13.36 -5.20 0.34
C THR A 220 -13.25 -4.93 -1.16
N PRO A 221 -13.40 -5.95 -2.04
CA PRO A 221 -13.19 -5.80 -3.49
C PRO A 221 -13.98 -4.64 -4.13
N SER A 222 -15.18 -4.36 -3.60
CA SER A 222 -16.04 -3.27 -4.06
C SER A 222 -15.45 -1.86 -3.91
N LYS A 223 -14.41 -1.69 -3.08
CA LYS A 223 -13.67 -0.43 -2.91
C LYS A 223 -12.54 -0.26 -3.93
N TYR A 224 -12.16 -1.34 -4.60
CA TYR A 224 -10.98 -1.36 -5.47
C TYR A 224 -11.27 -1.77 -6.91
N THR A 225 -12.50 -2.20 -7.18
CA THR A 225 -12.98 -2.57 -8.51
C THR A 225 -13.90 -1.48 -9.06
N ASN A 226 -13.50 -0.91 -10.19
CA ASN A 226 -14.28 0.08 -10.93
C ASN A 226 -15.52 -0.54 -11.57
N LYS A 227 -16.46 0.30 -12.00
CA LYS A 227 -17.70 -0.14 -12.66
C LYS A 227 -17.47 -0.94 -13.95
N ASP A 228 -16.35 -0.72 -14.62
CA ASP A 228 -15.94 -1.44 -15.83
C ASP A 228 -15.19 -2.75 -15.53
N GLY A 229 -15.03 -3.11 -14.25
CA GLY A 229 -14.33 -4.31 -13.80
C GLY A 229 -12.81 -4.16 -13.68
N THR A 230 -12.25 -2.98 -14.00
CA THR A 230 -10.81 -2.73 -13.78
C THR A 230 -10.48 -2.56 -12.30
N ILE A 231 -9.29 -2.97 -11.91
CA ILE A 231 -8.80 -2.96 -10.54
C ILE A 231 -7.79 -1.83 -10.36
N THR A 232 -8.00 -1.03 -9.31
CA THR A 232 -7.12 0.08 -8.93
C THR A 232 -5.76 -0.43 -8.41
N LYS A 233 -4.73 0.44 -8.43
CA LYS A 233 -3.44 0.14 -7.76
C LYS A 233 -3.57 -0.19 -6.27
N GLY A 234 -4.52 0.45 -5.58
CA GLY A 234 -4.86 0.13 -4.19
C GLY A 234 -5.33 -1.31 -4.03
N GLY A 235 -6.14 -1.81 -4.98
CA GLY A 235 -6.58 -3.20 -5.03
C GLY A 235 -5.44 -4.20 -5.20
N LEU A 236 -4.48 -3.90 -6.07
CA LEU A 236 -3.28 -4.73 -6.24
C LEU A 236 -2.48 -4.84 -4.94
N LEU A 237 -2.32 -3.74 -4.18
CA LEU A 237 -1.64 -3.80 -2.88
C LEU A 237 -2.40 -4.63 -1.84
N VAL A 238 -3.72 -4.49 -1.78
CA VAL A 238 -4.53 -5.31 -0.88
C VAL A 238 -4.40 -6.79 -1.24
N ALA A 239 -4.37 -7.14 -2.53
CA ALA A 239 -4.16 -8.51 -2.98
C ALA A 239 -2.78 -9.07 -2.55
N ILE A 240 -1.72 -8.25 -2.55
CA ILE A 240 -0.40 -8.63 -2.02
C ILE A 240 -0.46 -8.89 -0.51
N ILE A 241 -1.10 -8.00 0.27
CA ILE A 241 -1.24 -8.17 1.73
C ILE A 241 -2.08 -9.41 2.07
N ASN A 242 -3.08 -9.68 1.24
CA ASN A 242 -3.96 -10.83 1.34
C ASN A 242 -3.20 -12.14 1.13
N GLU A 243 -2.39 -12.23 0.08
CA GLU A 243 -1.66 -13.45 -0.28
C GLU A 243 -0.35 -13.61 0.50
N ASN A 244 0.33 -12.54 0.90
CA ASN A 244 1.62 -12.60 1.59
C ASN A 244 1.54 -12.02 3.01
N ILE A 245 1.37 -12.89 3.99
CA ILE A 245 1.36 -12.52 5.41
C ILE A 245 2.67 -11.89 5.91
N TYR A 246 3.82 -12.18 5.29
CA TYR A 246 5.11 -11.59 5.67
C TYR A 246 5.21 -10.10 5.33
N THR A 247 4.28 -9.56 4.53
CA THR A 247 4.18 -8.11 4.31
C THR A 247 3.71 -7.37 5.56
N ARG A 248 2.92 -8.05 6.40
CA ARG A 248 2.39 -7.48 7.65
C ARG A 248 3.54 -7.12 8.58
N GLU A 249 3.38 -6.00 9.26
CA GLU A 249 4.34 -5.44 10.19
C GLU A 249 3.63 -5.12 11.51
N GLY A 250 4.30 -5.33 12.62
CA GLY A 250 3.76 -5.05 13.94
C GLY A 250 4.48 -5.80 15.04
N GLU A 251 3.93 -5.78 16.25
CA GLU A 251 4.47 -6.57 17.34
C GLU A 251 4.05 -8.03 17.18
N ALA A 252 5.01 -8.92 16.93
CA ALA A 252 4.75 -10.35 16.81
C ALA A 252 4.52 -11.00 18.17
N THR A 253 3.53 -11.88 18.27
CA THR A 253 3.35 -12.75 19.45
C THR A 253 4.48 -13.77 19.55
N ARG A 254 4.52 -14.56 20.63
CA ARG A 254 5.40 -15.74 20.68
C ARG A 254 5.16 -16.67 19.50
N GLN A 255 3.91 -16.84 19.07
CA GLN A 255 3.58 -17.66 17.90
C GLN A 255 4.16 -17.06 16.62
N GLY A 256 3.91 -15.77 16.36
CA GLY A 256 4.42 -15.12 15.16
C GLY A 256 5.94 -15.09 15.07
N LYS A 257 6.64 -15.00 16.21
CA LYS A 257 8.10 -15.14 16.28
C LYS A 257 8.58 -16.52 15.81
N THR A 258 7.90 -17.59 16.22
CA THR A 258 8.24 -18.95 15.76
C THR A 258 7.93 -19.18 14.28
N GLU A 259 7.00 -18.41 13.71
CA GLU A 259 6.64 -18.48 12.29
C GLU A 259 7.49 -17.53 11.41
N GLY A 260 8.35 -16.72 12.03
CA GLY A 260 9.20 -15.77 11.32
C GLY A 260 8.47 -14.51 10.85
N PHE A 261 7.45 -14.07 11.57
CA PHE A 261 6.80 -12.77 11.32
C PHE A 261 7.47 -11.61 12.03
N ASP A 262 8.32 -11.88 13.02
CA ASP A 262 9.24 -10.88 13.56
C ASP A 262 10.44 -10.71 12.62
N LYS A 263 10.48 -9.57 11.91
CA LYS A 263 11.53 -9.26 10.94
C LYS A 263 12.87 -8.93 11.59
N SER A 264 12.91 -8.69 12.91
CA SER A 264 14.18 -8.48 13.62
C SER A 264 14.92 -9.79 13.90
N MET A 265 14.22 -10.92 13.90
CA MET A 265 14.83 -12.25 14.09
C MET A 265 15.39 -12.77 12.78
N SER A 266 16.57 -13.39 12.82
CA SER A 266 17.13 -14.15 11.68
C SER A 266 16.45 -15.51 11.50
N GLY A 267 16.63 -16.14 10.34
CA GLY A 267 16.10 -17.48 10.07
C GLY A 267 16.60 -18.53 11.07
N GLU A 268 17.84 -18.41 11.56
CA GLU A 268 18.39 -19.29 12.59
C GLU A 268 17.71 -19.10 13.95
N GLU A 269 17.44 -17.85 14.33
CA GLU A 269 16.72 -17.53 15.56
C GLU A 269 15.27 -18.00 15.52
N VAL A 270 14.61 -17.87 14.36
CA VAL A 270 13.25 -18.40 14.14
C VAL A 270 13.25 -19.92 14.26
N LYS A 271 14.19 -20.61 13.60
CA LYS A 271 14.31 -22.08 13.67
C LYS A 271 14.55 -22.56 15.11
N LYS A 272 15.40 -21.85 15.86
CA LYS A 272 15.62 -22.12 17.27
C LYS A 272 14.33 -21.93 18.08
N ALA A 273 13.63 -20.81 17.90
CA ALA A 273 12.39 -20.53 18.61
C ALA A 273 11.29 -21.57 18.32
N TRP A 274 11.19 -22.04 17.07
CA TRP A 274 10.29 -23.12 16.68
C TRP A 274 10.61 -24.43 17.41
N ASN A 275 11.88 -24.84 17.43
CA ASN A 275 12.30 -26.05 18.13
C ASN A 275 12.04 -25.96 19.64
N ASP A 276 12.37 -24.82 20.25
CA ASP A 276 12.20 -24.58 21.69
C ASP A 276 10.71 -24.55 22.12
N ARG A 277 9.77 -24.30 21.19
CA ARG A 277 8.32 -24.37 21.46
C ARG A 277 7.86 -25.80 21.76
N THR A 278 8.54 -26.80 21.22
CA THR A 278 8.16 -28.22 21.33
C THR A 278 8.68 -28.93 22.58
N ILE A 279 9.54 -28.27 23.38
CA ILE A 279 10.19 -28.83 24.59
C ILE A 279 9.42 -28.44 25.89
N ILE A 280 8.11 -28.14 25.81
CA ILE A 280 7.28 -27.80 26.98
C ILE A 280 6.13 -28.79 27.12
#